data_AF-A0A7N2LKK9-F1
#
_entry.id   AF-A0A7N2LKK9-F1
#
_cell.length_a   1.000
_cell.length_b   1.000
_cell.length_c   1.000
_cell.angle_alpha   90.00
_cell.angle_beta   90.00
_cell.angle_gamma   90.00
#
_symmetry.space_group_name_H-M   'P 1'
#
loop_
_entity.id
_entity.type
_entity.pdbx_description
1 polymer ?
#
loop_
_entity_poly.entity_id
_entity_poly.type
_entity_poly.pdbx_seq_one_letter_code
_entity_poly.pdbx_strand_id
1 'polypeptide(L)'
;MLLWRIGADVLPAKENMQRRFEINNPSCALCRQEVESNCHLFLNCSVAKALWYTCCWGFKAIHGISNCEDIIKMILDPPEASCPKEDQWMIILNMAIILDEIWYLKKQVLFQNISLDIVTSIRRVQHKLAEYTSTLANENAPSCPEPASLGMLTLSLLIPSPL
;
A
#
# COMPACT_ATOMS: atom_id res chain seq x y z
N MET A 1 -4.71 5.00 -5.62
CA MET A 1 -3.96 3.78 -5.98
C MET A 1 -2.68 4.14 -6.72
N LEU A 2 -1.52 3.85 -6.12
CA LEU A 2 -0.19 4.12 -6.70
C LEU A 2 0.26 3.01 -7.67
N LEU A 3 -0.12 1.76 -7.38
CA LEU A 3 0.43 0.56 -8.03
C LEU A 3 0.24 0.56 -9.55
N TRP A 4 -0.97 0.88 -10.05
CA TRP A 4 -1.21 0.95 -11.50
C TRP A 4 -0.37 2.04 -12.19
N ARG A 5 -0.06 3.14 -11.49
CA ARG A 5 0.77 4.23 -12.04
C ARG A 5 2.23 3.81 -12.18
N ILE A 6 2.71 3.00 -11.24
CA ILE A 6 4.02 2.34 -11.36
C ILE A 6 3.98 1.42 -12.57
N GLY A 7 3.01 0.50 -12.66
CA GLY A 7 2.91 -0.46 -13.77
C GLY A 7 2.84 0.18 -15.15
N ALA A 8 2.18 1.33 -15.27
CA ALA A 8 2.12 2.09 -16.52
C ALA A 8 3.35 3.00 -16.78
N ASP A 9 4.32 3.05 -15.87
CA ASP A 9 5.50 3.93 -15.91
C ASP A 9 5.14 5.42 -16.13
N VAL A 10 4.03 5.87 -15.53
CA VAL A 10 3.52 7.24 -15.71
C VAL A 10 3.86 8.17 -14.54
N LEU A 11 4.62 7.69 -13.56
CA LEU A 11 5.00 8.52 -12.43
C LEU A 11 6.03 9.60 -12.85
N PRO A 12 5.94 10.82 -12.26
CA PRO A 12 6.91 11.88 -12.49
C PRO A 12 8.21 11.62 -11.69
N ALA A 13 8.88 10.52 -12.00
CA ALA A 13 10.31 10.37 -11.73
C ALA A 13 11.08 11.30 -12.68
N LYS A 14 12.23 11.84 -12.25
CA LYS A 14 12.97 12.81 -13.06
C LYS A 14 13.37 12.25 -14.43
N GLU A 15 13.75 10.97 -14.51
CA GLU A 15 14.02 10.29 -15.79
C GLU A 15 12.80 10.35 -16.74
N ASN A 16 11.59 10.13 -16.22
CA ASN A 16 10.36 10.21 -17.02
C ASN A 16 10.04 11.66 -17.42
N MET A 17 10.30 12.62 -16.52
CA MET A 17 10.10 14.04 -16.81
C MET A 17 11.08 14.57 -17.86
N GLN A 18 12.31 14.07 -17.89
CA GLN A 18 13.34 14.46 -18.87
C GLN A 18 12.92 14.21 -20.32
N ARG A 19 11.97 13.31 -20.56
CA ARG A 19 11.41 13.08 -21.91
C ARG A 19 10.63 14.27 -22.45
N ARG A 20 10.19 15.19 -21.58
CA ARG A 20 9.30 16.32 -21.94
C ARG A 20 9.78 17.67 -21.42
N PHE A 21 10.67 17.69 -20.44
CA PHE A 21 11.15 18.91 -19.78
C PHE A 21 12.65 18.83 -19.56
N GLU A 22 13.33 19.98 -19.64
CA GLU A 22 14.73 20.09 -19.24
C GLU A 22 14.83 20.00 -17.71
N ILE A 23 15.52 18.96 -17.21
CA ILE A 23 15.76 18.76 -15.78
C ILE A 23 17.23 19.04 -15.48
N ASN A 24 17.48 20.15 -14.79
CA ASN A 24 18.83 20.60 -14.43
C ASN A 24 19.54 19.67 -13.44
N ASN A 25 18.80 19.00 -12.56
CA ASN A 25 19.35 18.09 -11.57
C ASN A 25 18.58 16.75 -11.59
N PRO A 26 19.12 15.71 -12.25
CA PRO A 26 18.46 14.41 -12.36
C PRO A 26 18.57 13.54 -11.10
N SER A 27 19.32 13.96 -10.08
CA SER A 27 19.57 13.16 -8.88
C SER A 27 18.28 12.89 -8.10
N CYS A 28 18.17 11.69 -7.53
CA CYS A 28 17.07 11.25 -6.68
C CYS A 28 16.76 12.26 -5.58
N ALA A 29 15.48 12.65 -5.47
CA ALA A 29 15.03 13.61 -4.45
C ALA A 29 15.29 13.11 -3.03
N LEU A 30 15.29 11.79 -2.82
CA LEU A 30 15.49 11.16 -1.51
C LEU A 30 16.99 11.05 -1.16
N CYS A 31 17.76 10.22 -1.86
CA CYS A 31 19.16 9.96 -1.47
C CYS A 31 20.15 10.99 -2.01
N ARG A 32 19.79 11.74 -3.07
CA ARG A 32 20.67 12.69 -3.80
C ARG A 32 21.96 12.09 -4.37
N GLN A 33 22.06 10.76 -4.47
CA GLN A 33 23.29 10.05 -4.86
C GLN A 33 23.29 9.54 -6.31
N GLU A 34 22.15 9.07 -6.82
CA GLU A 34 22.02 8.49 -8.16
C GLU A 34 20.91 9.19 -8.96
N VAL A 35 20.85 8.94 -10.27
CA VAL A 35 19.77 9.42 -11.15
C VAL A 35 18.42 8.84 -10.72
N GLU A 36 17.39 9.67 -10.73
CA GLU A 36 16.04 9.27 -10.32
C GLU A 36 15.26 8.57 -11.44
N SER A 37 15.39 7.25 -11.51
CA SER A 37 14.44 6.36 -12.19
C SER A 37 13.38 5.83 -11.21
N ASN A 38 12.29 5.25 -11.73
CA ASN A 38 11.30 4.57 -10.89
C ASN A 38 11.94 3.38 -10.12
N CYS A 39 12.77 2.58 -10.79
CA CYS A 39 13.49 1.47 -10.16
C CYS A 39 14.44 1.95 -9.07
N HIS A 40 15.17 3.04 -9.31
CA HIS A 40 16.00 3.62 -8.27
C HIS A 40 15.14 4.10 -7.10
N LEU A 41 14.12 4.92 -7.38
CA LEU A 41 13.28 5.51 -6.34
C LEU A 41 12.66 4.46 -5.42
N PHE A 42 12.10 3.38 -5.98
CA PHE A 42 11.37 2.38 -5.21
C PHE A 42 12.24 1.27 -4.63
N LEU A 43 13.42 0.99 -5.18
CA LEU A 43 14.21 -0.19 -4.78
C LEU A 43 15.69 0.10 -4.51
N ASN A 44 16.37 0.88 -5.35
CA ASN A 44 17.82 1.05 -5.22
C ASN A 44 18.22 2.21 -4.30
N CYS A 45 17.32 3.17 -4.09
CA CYS A 45 17.50 4.31 -3.21
C CYS A 45 17.80 3.84 -1.78
N SER A 46 18.82 4.42 -1.15
CA SER A 46 19.20 4.09 0.23
C SER A 46 18.05 4.28 1.23
N VAL A 47 17.20 5.28 1.02
CA VAL A 47 16.00 5.53 1.84
C VAL A 47 14.95 4.46 1.63
N ALA A 48 14.70 4.05 0.37
CA ALA A 48 13.78 2.97 0.06
C ALA A 48 14.26 1.63 0.65
N LYS A 49 15.56 1.32 0.50
CA LYS A 49 16.18 0.14 1.09
C LYS A 49 16.00 0.09 2.61
N ALA A 50 16.17 1.22 3.29
CA ALA A 50 15.94 1.30 4.74
C ALA A 50 14.49 0.99 5.12
N LEU A 51 13.52 1.52 4.36
CA LEU A 51 12.10 1.23 4.60
C LEU A 51 11.76 -0.23 4.31
N TRP A 52 12.22 -0.79 3.19
CA TRP A 52 12.03 -2.20 2.87
C TRP A 52 12.58 -3.12 3.96
N TYR A 53 13.82 -2.89 4.36
CA TYR A 53 14.48 -3.69 5.39
C TYR A 53 13.74 -3.60 6.74
N THR A 54 13.30 -2.40 7.12
CA THR A 54 12.71 -2.17 8.45
C THR A 54 11.23 -2.55 8.52
N CYS A 55 10.47 -2.29 7.47
CA CYS A 55 9.01 -2.47 7.46
C CYS A 55 8.56 -3.78 6.82
N CYS A 56 9.42 -4.50 6.11
CA CYS A 56 9.06 -5.72 5.39
C CYS A 56 9.98 -6.90 5.74
N TRP A 57 10.15 -7.18 7.04
CA TRP A 57 10.91 -8.35 7.54
C TRP A 57 12.32 -8.50 6.96
N GLY A 58 13.05 -7.40 6.81
CA GLY A 58 14.41 -7.46 6.26
C GLY A 58 14.46 -7.64 4.75
N PHE A 59 13.36 -7.41 4.02
CA PHE A 59 13.30 -7.51 2.57
C PHE A 59 14.44 -6.73 1.90
N LYS A 60 15.10 -7.41 0.97
CA LYS A 60 16.13 -6.84 0.11
C LYS A 60 15.67 -7.04 -1.32
N ALA A 61 15.61 -5.95 -2.08
CA ALA A 61 15.29 -6.03 -3.51
C ALA A 61 16.22 -7.04 -4.19
N ILE A 62 15.64 -7.95 -4.97
CA ILE A 62 16.36 -9.01 -5.65
C ILE A 62 17.12 -8.41 -6.84
N HIS A 63 18.30 -8.96 -7.12
CA HIS A 63 19.05 -8.64 -8.33
C HIS A 63 18.22 -8.97 -9.57
N GLY A 64 18.10 -8.02 -10.51
CA GLY A 64 17.39 -8.21 -11.77
C GLY A 64 16.10 -7.40 -11.93
N ILE A 65 15.62 -6.72 -10.89
CA ILE A 65 14.49 -5.77 -11.03
C ILE A 65 14.99 -4.52 -11.77
N SER A 66 14.58 -4.38 -13.03
CA SER A 66 15.16 -3.42 -13.97
C SER A 66 14.15 -2.40 -14.50
N ASN A 67 12.85 -2.70 -14.39
CA ASN A 67 11.79 -1.87 -14.92
C ASN A 67 10.56 -1.86 -13.99
N CYS A 68 9.55 -1.07 -14.33
CA CYS A 68 8.32 -0.97 -13.55
C CYS A 68 7.46 -2.24 -13.56
N GLU A 69 7.48 -3.03 -14.64
CA GLU A 69 6.75 -4.30 -14.72
C GLU A 69 7.30 -5.31 -13.71
N ASP A 70 8.62 -5.39 -13.57
CA ASP A 70 9.30 -6.21 -12.58
C ASP A 70 8.90 -5.79 -11.14
N ILE A 71 8.72 -4.49 -10.90
CA ILE A 71 8.22 -4.00 -9.61
C ILE A 71 6.82 -4.53 -9.32
N ILE A 72 5.92 -4.51 -10.31
CA ILE A 72 4.56 -5.05 -10.15
C ILE A 72 4.60 -6.56 -9.93
N LYS A 73 5.40 -7.30 -10.70
CA LYS A 73 5.55 -8.75 -10.54
C LYS A 73 6.02 -9.11 -9.13
N MET A 74 7.03 -8.42 -8.62
CA MET A 74 7.52 -8.61 -7.24
C MET A 74 6.44 -8.38 -6.18
N ILE A 75 5.47 -7.50 -6.41
CA ILE A 75 4.41 -7.23 -5.42
C ILE A 75 3.30 -8.27 -5.51
N LEU A 76 2.94 -8.70 -6.73
CA LEU A 76 1.88 -9.67 -6.95
C LEU A 76 2.33 -11.11 -6.66
N ASP A 77 3.62 -11.38 -6.85
CA ASP A 77 4.27 -12.64 -6.55
C ASP A 77 5.49 -12.37 -5.66
N PRO A 78 5.27 -12.04 -4.38
CA PRO A 78 6.36 -11.76 -3.45
C PRO A 78 7.23 -13.00 -3.29
N PRO A 79 8.58 -12.84 -3.26
CA PRO A 79 9.49 -13.96 -3.08
C PRO A 79 9.16 -14.71 -1.79
N GLU A 80 9.26 -16.04 -1.83
CA GLU A 80 8.81 -16.96 -0.78
C GLU A 80 9.09 -16.42 0.64
N ALA A 81 8.07 -15.82 1.23
CA ALA A 81 8.02 -15.61 2.67
C ALA A 81 7.53 -16.91 3.29
N SER A 82 8.06 -17.27 4.46
CA SER A 82 7.62 -18.44 5.23
C SER A 82 6.24 -18.23 5.86
N CYS A 83 5.23 -17.90 5.04
CA CYS A 83 3.92 -17.45 5.44
C CYS A 83 2.83 -18.32 4.79
N PRO A 84 1.76 -18.71 5.52
CA PRO A 84 0.63 -19.42 4.93
C PRO A 84 0.01 -18.63 3.77
N LYS A 85 -0.54 -19.33 2.77
CA LYS A 85 -1.19 -18.68 1.61
C LYS A 85 -2.35 -17.75 2.02
N GLU A 86 -3.03 -18.08 3.11
CA GLU A 86 -4.14 -17.30 3.69
C GLU A 86 -3.70 -15.92 4.19
N ASP A 87 -2.41 -15.74 4.50
CA ASP A 87 -1.82 -14.50 5.01
C ASP A 87 -1.01 -13.76 3.92
N GLN A 88 -0.90 -14.32 2.71
CA GLN A 88 -0.11 -13.73 1.62
C GLN A 88 -0.60 -12.32 1.24
N TRP A 89 -1.91 -12.05 1.36
CA TRP A 89 -2.46 -10.72 1.10
C TRP A 89 -1.88 -9.65 2.03
N MET A 90 -1.50 -10.00 3.26
CA MET A 90 -0.88 -9.05 4.20
C MET A 90 0.50 -8.60 3.71
N ILE A 91 1.24 -9.50 3.07
CA ILE A 91 2.54 -9.19 2.47
C ILE A 91 2.33 -8.21 1.31
N ILE A 92 1.43 -8.55 0.38
CA ILE A 92 1.10 -7.69 -0.78
C ILE A 92 0.65 -6.30 -0.31
N LEU A 93 -0.22 -6.24 0.70
CA LEU A 93 -0.71 -5.01 1.29
C LEU A 93 0.44 -4.19 1.89
N ASN A 94 1.31 -4.81 2.70
CA ASN A 94 2.44 -4.14 3.31
C ASN A 94 3.42 -3.59 2.25
N MET A 95 3.72 -4.37 1.20
CA MET A 95 4.56 -3.91 0.09
C MET A 95 3.93 -2.71 -0.64
N ALA A 96 2.61 -2.73 -0.87
CA ALA A 96 1.91 -1.61 -1.47
C ALA A 96 1.94 -0.34 -0.60
N ILE A 97 1.81 -0.49 0.73
CA ILE A 97 1.94 0.63 1.69
C ILE A 97 3.34 1.22 1.66
N ILE A 98 4.39 0.39 1.62
CA ILE A 98 5.79 0.84 1.58
C ILE A 98 6.05 1.67 0.31
N LEU A 99 5.57 1.22 -0.85
CA LEU A 99 5.68 1.99 -2.09
C LEU A 99 4.96 3.34 -2.00
N ASP A 100 3.76 3.36 -1.42
CA ASP A 100 3.01 4.59 -1.19
C ASP A 100 3.76 5.55 -0.26
N GLU A 101 4.40 5.03 0.79
CA GLU A 101 5.21 5.81 1.72
C GLU A 101 6.48 6.38 1.05
N ILE A 102 7.19 5.58 0.26
CA ILE A 102 8.36 6.05 -0.52
C ILE A 102 7.95 7.19 -1.45
N TRP A 103 6.83 7.01 -2.16
CA TRP A 103 6.31 8.05 -3.05
C TRP A 103 5.87 9.31 -2.28
N TYR A 104 5.25 9.13 -1.11
CA TYR A 104 4.86 10.21 -0.23
C TYR A 104 6.06 11.00 0.29
N LEU A 105 7.11 10.33 0.74
CA LEU A 105 8.37 10.96 1.16
C LEU A 105 8.99 11.82 0.05
N LYS A 106 9.04 11.30 -1.18
CA LYS A 106 9.54 12.08 -2.32
C LYS A 106 8.76 13.37 -2.50
N LYS A 107 7.42 13.29 -2.45
CA LYS A 107 6.55 14.46 -2.57
C LYS A 107 6.82 15.48 -1.45
N GLN A 108 6.97 15.03 -0.21
CA GLN A 108 7.28 15.92 0.91
C GLN A 108 8.61 16.65 0.72
N VAL A 109 9.68 15.94 0.33
CA VAL A 109 10.99 16.56 0.10
C VAL A 109 10.93 17.58 -1.04
N LEU A 110 10.23 17.26 -2.13
CA LEU A 110 10.15 18.14 -3.30
C LEU A 110 9.29 19.40 -3.07
N PHE A 111 8.17 19.29 -2.37
CA PHE A 111 7.19 20.38 -2.28
C PHE A 111 7.15 21.09 -0.94
N GLN A 112 7.57 20.44 0.15
CA GLN A 112 7.45 20.97 1.51
C GLN A 112 8.81 21.30 2.13
N ASN A 113 9.92 20.99 1.45
CA ASN A 113 11.29 21.22 1.91
C ASN A 113 11.56 20.64 3.32
N ILE A 114 10.85 19.57 3.67
CA ILE A 114 10.96 18.88 4.95
C ILE A 114 12.19 17.95 4.92
N SER A 115 12.91 17.88 6.04
CA SER A 115 14.00 16.92 6.21
C SER A 115 13.50 15.48 6.21
N LEU A 116 14.29 14.56 5.67
CA LEU A 116 13.92 13.14 5.65
C LEU A 116 13.84 12.58 7.07
N ASP A 117 12.65 12.19 7.49
CA ASP A 117 12.41 11.47 8.74
C ASP A 117 11.93 10.04 8.46
N ILE A 118 12.90 9.13 8.41
CA ILE A 118 12.66 7.71 8.17
C ILE A 118 11.91 7.08 9.35
N VAL A 119 12.15 7.52 10.58
CA VAL A 119 11.51 6.97 11.79
C VAL A 119 10.00 7.23 11.76
N THR A 120 9.60 8.46 11.44
CA THR A 120 8.18 8.80 11.29
C THR A 120 7.55 8.03 10.12
N SER A 121 8.30 7.80 9.05
CA SER A 121 7.83 7.00 7.91
C SER A 121 7.58 5.54 8.27
N ILE A 122 8.48 4.93 9.06
CA ILE A 122 8.31 3.57 9.59
C ILE A 122 7.02 3.49 10.42
N ARG A 123 6.79 4.46 11.32
CA ARG A 123 5.56 4.52 12.13
C ARG A 123 4.31 4.64 11.27
N ARG A 124 4.33 5.46 10.20
CA ARG A 124 3.20 5.60 9.27
C ARG A 124 2.90 4.29 8.55
N VAL A 125 3.92 3.56 8.08
CA VAL A 125 3.74 2.25 7.45
C VAL A 125 3.10 1.26 8.42
N GLN A 126 3.64 1.15 9.63
CA GLN A 126 3.11 0.27 10.67
C GLN A 126 1.67 0.60 11.04
N HIS A 127 1.35 1.88 11.21
CA HIS A 127 0.00 2.34 11.53
C HIS A 127 -0.99 2.02 10.40
N LYS A 128 -0.65 2.33 9.15
CA LYS A 128 -1.50 2.01 7.99
C LYS A 128 -1.72 0.51 7.86
N LEU A 129 -0.70 -0.31 8.08
CA LEU A 129 -0.84 -1.77 8.03
C LEU A 129 -1.78 -2.30 9.11
N ALA A 130 -1.64 -1.82 10.35
CA ALA A 130 -2.50 -2.19 11.46
C ALA A 130 -3.96 -1.75 11.23
N GLU A 131 -4.15 -0.52 10.74
CA GLU A 131 -5.47 0.03 10.40
C GLU A 131 -6.16 -0.83 9.34
N TYR A 132 -5.52 -1.06 8.18
CA TYR A 132 -6.12 -1.84 7.11
C TYR A 132 -6.37 -3.29 7.47
N THR A 133 -5.46 -3.93 8.21
CA THR A 133 -5.65 -5.30 8.69
C THR A 133 -6.86 -5.39 9.62
N SER A 134 -7.04 -4.40 10.51
CA SER A 134 -8.18 -4.36 11.44
C SER A 134 -9.50 -4.14 10.72
N THR A 135 -9.54 -3.25 9.72
CA THR A 135 -10.75 -3.01 8.92
C THR A 135 -11.17 -4.26 8.14
N LEU A 136 -10.23 -4.93 7.48
CA LEU A 136 -10.50 -6.15 6.71
C LEU A 136 -10.90 -7.33 7.62
N ALA A 137 -10.35 -7.42 8.83
CA ALA A 137 -10.78 -8.42 9.81
C ALA A 137 -12.24 -8.19 10.25
N ASN A 138 -12.66 -6.94 10.45
CA ASN A 138 -14.03 -6.60 10.81
C ASN A 138 -15.04 -6.87 9.68
N GLU A 139 -14.66 -6.67 8.41
CA GLU A 139 -15.52 -7.00 7.26
C GLU A 139 -15.76 -8.51 7.12
N ASN A 140 -14.79 -9.33 7.54
CA ASN A 140 -14.89 -10.79 7.52
C ASN A 140 -15.56 -11.39 8.76
N ALA A 141 -15.96 -10.58 9.75
CA ALA A 141 -16.67 -11.06 10.91
C ALA A 141 -18.09 -11.53 10.51
N PRO A 142 -18.58 -12.69 10.99
CA PRO A 142 -19.94 -13.12 10.72
C PRO A 142 -20.90 -12.04 11.22
N SER A 143 -21.75 -11.55 10.31
CA SER A 143 -22.84 -10.63 10.65
C SER A 143 -23.63 -11.21 11.84
N CYS A 144 -23.90 -10.39 12.86
CA CYS A 144 -24.86 -10.76 13.92
C CYS A 144 -26.07 -11.44 13.27
N PRO A 145 -26.52 -12.61 13.76
CA PRO A 145 -27.76 -13.19 13.25
C PRO A 145 -28.86 -12.14 13.40
N GLU A 146 -29.58 -11.87 12.31
CA GLU A 146 -30.78 -11.04 12.34
C GLU A 146 -31.61 -11.46 13.56
N PRO A 147 -32.04 -10.53 14.42
CA PRO A 147 -32.93 -10.90 15.51
C PRO A 147 -34.16 -11.53 14.85
N ALA A 148 -34.37 -12.82 15.15
CA ALA A 148 -35.52 -13.57 14.67
C ALA A 148 -36.76 -12.70 14.81
N SER A 149 -37.42 -12.39 13.69
CA SER A 149 -38.64 -11.62 13.65
C SER A 149 -39.60 -12.21 14.67
N LEU A 150 -39.73 -11.55 15.83
CA LEU A 150 -40.71 -11.88 16.85
C LEU A 150 -42.06 -11.82 16.13
N GLY A 151 -42.64 -13.00 15.95
CA GLY A 151 -43.86 -13.20 15.19
C GLY A 151 -44.90 -12.17 15.59
N MET A 152 -45.44 -11.49 14.58
CA MET A 152 -46.64 -10.67 14.72
C MET A 152 -47.73 -11.54 15.35
N LEU A 153 -47.94 -11.40 16.66
CA LEU A 153 -49.10 -11.97 17.33
C LEU A 153 -50.33 -11.29 16.74
N THR A 154 -50.99 -12.00 15.83
CA THR A 154 -52.29 -11.60 15.28
C THR A 154 -53.32 -11.64 16.39
N LEU A 155 -53.64 -10.46 16.94
CA LEU A 155 -54.87 -10.22 17.69
C LEU A 155 -56.06 -10.22 16.72
N SER A 156 -56.50 -11.39 16.30
CA SER A 156 -57.80 -11.56 15.65
C SER A 156 -58.90 -11.50 16.71
N LEU A 157 -59.49 -10.31 16.80
CA LEU A 157 -60.72 -9.98 17.54
C LEU A 157 -61.83 -10.99 17.24
N LEU A 158 -62.40 -11.54 18.31
CA LEU A 158 -63.66 -12.27 18.30
C LEU A 158 -64.80 -11.29 17.98
N ILE A 159 -65.44 -11.42 16.83
CA ILE A 159 -66.75 -10.80 16.54
C ILE A 159 -67.72 -11.95 16.23
N PRO A 160 -68.76 -12.20 17.04
CA PRO A 160 -69.88 -13.01 16.62
C PRO A 160 -70.87 -12.14 15.83
N SER A 161 -71.24 -12.59 14.63
CA SER A 161 -72.38 -12.05 13.86
C SER A 161 -73.71 -12.66 14.34
N PRO A 162 -74.85 -11.97 14.13
CA PRO A 162 -76.09 -12.26 14.83
C PRO A 162 -76.95 -13.31 14.10
N LEU A 163 -77.71 -14.08 14.88
CA LEU A 163 -79.01 -14.65 14.56
C LEU A 163 -79.74 -14.98 15.86
#